data_AF-A0A9D5VCQ8-F1
#
_entry.id   AF-A0A9D5VCQ8-F1
#
_cell.length_a   1.000
_cell.length_b   1.000
_cell.length_c   1.000
_cell.angle_alpha   90.00
_cell.angle_beta   90.00
_cell.angle_gamma   90.00
#
_symmetry.space_group_name_H-M   'P 1'
#
loop_
_entity.id
_entity.type
_entity.pdbx_description
1 polymer ?
#
loop_
_entity_poly.entity_id
_entity_poly.type
_entity_poly.pdbx_seq_one_letter_code
_entity_poly.pdbx_strand_id
1 'polypeptide(L)'
;MNKSPKVEIIQPPNLLRDKVTKLDGGDGVDVDLSAVHAVIDNLSVEFAERLPGELTRIELALADLTEDPGSIDKRKHLFLLVHDLKGQAGTFGYMLITVIGNDLCRFIERPVALRFRCLKVMSFFVDAMKRVCDEKMTGDDPARGQKIIDALHAMTQKVLQE
;
A
#
# COMPACT_ATOMS: atom_id res chain seq x y z
N MET A 1 27.63 49.99 8.28
CA MET A 1 28.05 48.70 7.70
C MET A 1 26.86 47.74 7.80
N ASN A 2 26.07 47.55 6.74
CA ASN A 2 25.13 46.43 6.66
C ASN A 2 24.78 46.17 5.18
N LYS A 3 25.57 45.33 4.51
CA LYS A 3 25.28 44.82 3.18
C LYS A 3 24.42 43.58 3.35
N SER A 4 23.16 43.64 2.97
CA SER A 4 22.32 42.45 2.83
C SER A 4 22.87 41.56 1.70
N PRO A 5 22.88 40.22 1.85
CA PRO A 5 23.41 39.33 0.83
C PRO A 5 22.50 39.34 -0.40
N LYS A 6 23.11 39.56 -1.56
CA LYS A 6 22.47 39.56 -2.87
C LYS A 6 22.09 38.11 -3.19
N VAL A 7 20.80 37.78 -3.12
CA VAL A 7 20.29 36.47 -3.54
C VAL A 7 20.29 36.43 -5.06
N GLU A 8 21.10 35.56 -5.64
CA GLU A 8 21.13 35.32 -7.08
C GLU A 8 20.30 34.06 -7.37
N ILE A 9 19.11 34.25 -7.94
CA ILE A 9 18.20 33.17 -8.30
C ILE A 9 18.63 32.65 -9.66
N ILE A 10 19.33 31.52 -9.69
CA ILE A 10 19.62 30.79 -10.92
C ILE A 10 18.35 30.02 -11.29
N GLN A 11 17.59 30.51 -12.26
CA GLN A 11 16.50 29.74 -12.88
C GLN A 11 17.09 28.83 -13.95
N PRO A 12 17.17 27.50 -13.73
CA PRO A 12 17.59 26.59 -14.78
C PRO A 12 16.57 26.63 -15.93
N PRO A 13 17.01 26.63 -17.20
CA PRO A 13 16.09 26.57 -18.34
C PRO A 13 15.27 25.29 -18.26
N ASN A 14 13.95 25.42 -18.41
CA ASN A 14 13.00 24.34 -18.26
C ASN A 14 13.03 23.42 -19.50
N LEU A 15 14.03 22.53 -19.55
CA LEU A 15 14.28 21.57 -20.64
C LEU A 15 13.27 20.41 -20.70
N LEU A 16 12.27 20.38 -19.80
CA LEU A 16 11.22 19.35 -19.82
C LEU A 16 10.40 19.39 -21.12
N ARG A 17 10.25 20.59 -21.72
CA ARG A 17 9.53 20.77 -22.99
C ARG A 17 10.29 20.22 -24.20
N ASP A 18 11.61 20.08 -24.09
CA ASP A 18 12.48 19.59 -25.16
C ASP A 18 12.46 18.06 -25.23
N LYS A 19 12.19 17.40 -24.10
CA LYS A 19 11.95 15.95 -24.03
C LYS A 19 10.52 15.54 -24.37
N VAL A 20 9.59 16.49 -24.46
CA VAL A 20 8.25 16.23 -24.98
C VAL A 20 8.34 16.39 -26.48
N THR A 21 8.51 15.27 -27.18
CA THR A 21 8.24 15.21 -28.62
C THR A 21 6.86 15.81 -28.85
N LYS A 22 6.81 16.98 -29.48
CA LYS A 22 5.58 17.51 -30.07
C LYS A 22 5.13 16.48 -31.08
N LEU A 23 4.12 15.68 -30.71
CA LEU A 23 3.32 14.93 -31.66
C LEU A 23 2.55 15.97 -32.49
N ASP A 24 3.15 16.35 -33.61
CA ASP A 24 2.50 17.03 -34.71
C ASP A 24 1.38 16.11 -35.25
N GLY A 25 0.24 16.68 -35.59
CA GLY A 25 -1.04 15.98 -35.71
C GLY A 25 -1.02 14.71 -36.56
N GLY A 26 -1.56 13.63 -35.99
CA GLY A 26 -1.82 12.38 -36.69
C GLY A 26 -2.63 11.47 -35.79
N ASP A 27 -3.86 11.17 -36.24
CA ASP A 27 -4.84 10.26 -35.66
C ASP A 27 -5.04 10.33 -34.14
N GLY A 28 -6.20 10.86 -33.74
CA GLY A 28 -6.79 10.42 -32.49
C GLY A 28 -6.86 8.90 -32.56
N VAL A 29 -5.97 8.22 -31.84
CA VAL A 29 -6.15 6.82 -31.51
C VAL A 29 -7.53 6.76 -30.88
N ASP A 30 -8.50 6.25 -31.63
CA ASP A 30 -9.78 5.82 -31.10
C ASP A 30 -9.41 4.60 -30.25
N VAL A 31 -8.86 4.88 -29.07
CA VAL A 31 -8.54 3.87 -28.08
C VAL A 31 -9.89 3.31 -27.74
N ASP A 32 -10.18 2.13 -28.29
CA ASP A 32 -11.40 1.41 -28.02
C ASP A 32 -11.49 1.23 -26.50
N LEU A 33 -12.27 2.12 -25.87
CA LEU A 33 -12.44 2.15 -24.44
C LEU A 33 -13.01 0.81 -23.97
N SER A 34 -13.75 0.09 -24.83
CA SER A 34 -14.25 -1.25 -24.51
C SER A 34 -13.12 -2.28 -24.41
N ALA A 35 -12.12 -2.23 -25.30
CA ALA A 35 -10.93 -3.08 -25.23
C ALA A 35 -10.08 -2.75 -23.99
N VAL A 36 -9.97 -1.47 -23.61
CA VAL A 36 -9.27 -1.05 -22.38
C VAL A 36 -10.00 -1.54 -21.13
N HIS A 37 -11.33 -1.38 -21.06
CA HIS A 37 -12.13 -1.88 -19.94
C HIS A 37 -12.05 -3.40 -19.82
N ALA A 38 -12.11 -4.15 -20.93
CA ALA A 38 -12.00 -5.60 -20.93
C ALA A 38 -10.63 -6.10 -20.40
N VAL A 39 -9.54 -5.41 -20.74
CA VAL A 39 -8.21 -5.71 -20.18
C VAL A 39 -8.16 -5.42 -18.69
N ILE A 40 -8.74 -4.31 -18.23
CA ILE A 40 -8.81 -3.95 -16.80
C ILE A 40 -9.65 -4.99 -16.02
N ASP A 41 -10.77 -5.44 -16.58
CA ASP A 41 -11.63 -6.45 -15.97
C ASP A 41 -10.90 -7.79 -15.83
N ASN A 42 -10.21 -8.24 -16.89
CA ASN A 42 -9.43 -9.47 -16.83
C ASN A 42 -8.31 -9.40 -15.79
N LEU A 43 -7.57 -8.28 -15.75
CA LEU A 43 -6.51 -8.08 -14.76
C LEU A 43 -7.07 -8.01 -13.32
N SER A 44 -8.28 -7.49 -13.15
CA SER A 44 -8.96 -7.44 -11.84
C SER A 44 -9.38 -8.83 -11.36
N VAL A 45 -9.80 -9.70 -12.26
CA VAL A 45 -10.08 -11.12 -11.96
C VAL A 45 -8.78 -11.85 -11.58
N GLU A 46 -7.72 -11.69 -12.37
CA GLU A 46 -6.42 -12.29 -12.07
C GLU A 46 -5.86 -11.82 -10.71
N PHE A 47 -6.05 -10.54 -10.37
CA PHE A 47 -5.66 -10.04 -9.05
C PHE A 47 -6.50 -10.67 -7.93
N ALA A 48 -7.82 -10.77 -8.11
CA ALA A 48 -8.70 -11.41 -7.13
C ALA A 48 -8.35 -12.88 -6.87
N GLU A 49 -7.94 -13.62 -7.91
CA GLU A 49 -7.48 -15.00 -7.79
C GLU A 49 -6.13 -15.13 -7.09
N ARG A 50 -5.23 -14.17 -7.29
CA ARG A 50 -3.89 -14.15 -6.67
C ARG A 50 -3.89 -13.64 -5.23
N LEU A 51 -4.81 -12.73 -4.90
CA LEU A 51 -4.86 -12.02 -3.63
C LEU A 51 -4.82 -12.94 -2.38
N PRO A 52 -5.58 -14.06 -2.31
CA PRO A 52 -5.48 -15.01 -1.19
C PRO A 52 -4.07 -15.61 -1.03
N GLY A 53 -3.40 -15.90 -2.15
CA GLY A 53 -2.04 -16.41 -2.17
C GLY A 53 -1.01 -15.38 -1.68
N GLU A 54 -1.17 -14.12 -2.07
CA GLU A 54 -0.32 -13.02 -1.58
C GLU A 54 -0.52 -12.79 -0.07
N LEU A 55 -1.77 -12.84 0.42
CA LEU A 55 -2.06 -12.75 1.86
C LEU A 55 -1.46 -13.93 2.65
N THR A 56 -1.49 -15.14 2.08
CA THR A 56 -0.84 -16.33 2.67
C THR A 56 0.68 -16.15 2.75
N ARG A 57 1.32 -15.55 1.74
CA ARG A 57 2.76 -15.24 1.79
C ARG A 57 3.10 -14.23 2.88
N ILE A 58 2.27 -13.20 3.05
CA ILE A 58 2.43 -12.21 4.13
C ILE A 58 2.29 -12.89 5.50
N GLU A 59 1.33 -13.80 5.66
CA GLU A 59 1.13 -14.58 6.90
C GLU A 59 2.35 -15.44 7.22
N LEU A 60 2.93 -16.11 6.23
CA LEU A 60 4.17 -16.88 6.40
C LEU A 60 5.36 -15.99 6.78
N ALA A 61 5.54 -14.85 6.12
CA ALA A 61 6.60 -13.90 6.47
C ALA A 61 6.43 -13.33 7.89
N LEU A 62 5.19 -13.16 8.36
CA LEU A 62 4.92 -12.77 9.74
C LEU A 62 5.22 -13.90 10.73
N ALA A 63 4.94 -15.15 10.36
CA ALA A 63 5.32 -16.32 11.18
C ALA A 63 6.85 -16.41 11.31
N ASP A 64 7.59 -16.27 10.21
CA ASP A 64 9.05 -16.24 10.21
C ASP A 64 9.59 -15.11 11.11
N LEU A 65 8.99 -13.92 11.04
CA LEU A 65 9.35 -12.79 11.90
C LEU A 65 8.98 -13.04 13.37
N THR A 66 7.95 -13.84 13.64
CA THR A 66 7.56 -14.21 15.00
C THR A 66 8.57 -15.16 15.64
N GLU A 67 9.18 -16.05 14.85
CA GLU A 67 10.26 -16.93 15.31
C GLU A 67 11.57 -16.18 15.58
N ASP A 68 11.84 -15.11 14.83
CA ASP A 68 13.00 -14.25 15.04
C ASP A 68 12.64 -12.75 14.98
N PRO A 69 12.08 -12.18 16.06
CA PRO A 69 11.60 -10.79 16.09
C PRO A 69 12.72 -9.74 16.01
N GLY A 70 13.98 -10.16 16.21
CA GLY A 70 15.16 -9.30 16.12
C GLY A 70 15.69 -9.14 14.70
N SER A 71 15.25 -9.99 13.76
CA SER A 71 15.74 -9.97 12.38
C SER A 71 15.27 -8.75 11.60
N ILE A 72 16.22 -7.90 11.22
CA ILE A 72 15.98 -6.75 10.35
C ILE A 72 15.56 -7.23 8.95
N ASP A 73 16.18 -8.30 8.44
CA ASP A 73 15.90 -8.85 7.12
C ASP A 73 14.47 -9.41 7.03
N LYS A 74 14.03 -10.20 8.01
CA LYS A 74 12.64 -10.72 8.04
C LYS A 74 11.62 -9.59 8.18
N ARG A 75 11.91 -8.59 9.02
CA ARG A 75 11.06 -7.40 9.17
C ARG A 75 10.93 -6.63 7.86
N LYS A 76 12.05 -6.44 7.14
CA LYS A 76 12.09 -5.78 5.83
C LYS A 76 11.36 -6.62 4.77
N HIS A 77 11.52 -7.95 4.80
CA HIS A 77 10.82 -8.84 3.89
C HIS A 77 9.30 -8.74 4.03
N LEU A 78 8.80 -8.80 5.28
CA LEU A 78 7.37 -8.58 5.57
C LEU A 78 6.90 -7.21 5.07
N PHE A 79 7.67 -6.14 5.33
CA PHE A 79 7.32 -4.80 4.86
C PHE A 79 7.17 -4.72 3.34
N LEU A 80 8.11 -5.30 2.59
CA LEU A 80 8.08 -5.27 1.12
C LEU A 80 6.85 -6.00 0.57
N LEU A 81 6.51 -7.18 1.11
CA LEU A 81 5.33 -7.92 0.69
C LEU A 81 4.04 -7.12 0.94
N VAL A 82 3.90 -6.50 2.12
CA VAL A 82 2.73 -5.66 2.45
C VAL A 82 2.69 -4.40 1.57
N HIS A 83 3.83 -3.78 1.31
CA HIS A 83 3.95 -2.60 0.47
C HIS A 83 3.49 -2.88 -0.96
N ASP A 84 3.96 -3.98 -1.54
CA ASP A 84 3.64 -4.36 -2.91
C ASP A 84 2.16 -4.76 -3.03
N LEU A 85 1.65 -5.53 -2.06
CA LEU A 85 0.23 -5.89 -2.02
C LEU A 85 -0.65 -4.63 -1.95
N LYS A 86 -0.31 -3.67 -1.09
CA LYS A 86 -1.03 -2.38 -0.99
C LYS A 86 -1.06 -1.66 -2.33
N GLY A 87 0.08 -1.60 -3.02
CA GLY A 87 0.22 -0.94 -4.32
C GLY A 87 -0.66 -1.59 -5.38
N GLN A 88 -0.63 -2.93 -5.45
CA GLN A 88 -1.48 -3.69 -6.37
C GLN A 88 -2.97 -3.51 -6.03
N ALA A 89 -3.35 -3.65 -4.76
CA ALA A 89 -4.73 -3.45 -4.29
C ALA A 89 -5.30 -2.08 -4.68
N GLY A 90 -4.49 -1.02 -4.59
CA GLY A 90 -4.89 0.33 -4.99
C GLY A 90 -5.21 0.45 -6.47
N THR A 91 -4.41 -0.19 -7.33
CA THR A 91 -4.63 -0.23 -8.79
C THR A 91 -5.94 -0.92 -9.16
N PHE A 92 -6.32 -1.98 -8.43
CA PHE A 92 -7.51 -2.79 -8.71
C PHE A 92 -8.76 -2.40 -7.90
N GLY A 93 -8.76 -1.25 -7.23
CA GLY A 93 -9.96 -0.74 -6.54
C GLY A 93 -10.22 -1.31 -5.14
N TYR A 94 -9.30 -2.08 -4.56
CA TYR A 94 -9.42 -2.66 -3.22
C TYR A 94 -9.01 -1.67 -2.13
N MET A 95 -9.72 -0.55 -2.03
CA MET A 95 -9.35 0.59 -1.19
C MET A 95 -9.20 0.22 0.29
N LEU A 96 -10.03 -0.69 0.81
CA LEU A 96 -9.94 -1.11 2.21
C LEU A 96 -8.64 -1.88 2.49
N ILE A 97 -8.21 -2.76 1.58
CA ILE A 97 -6.92 -3.46 1.67
C ILE A 97 -5.77 -2.45 1.57
N THR A 98 -5.89 -1.46 0.70
CA THR A 98 -4.89 -0.39 0.56
C THR A 98 -4.72 0.40 1.87
N VAL A 99 -5.81 0.77 2.54
CA VAL A 99 -5.74 1.49 3.82
C VAL A 99 -5.13 0.62 4.92
N ILE A 100 -5.64 -0.62 5.08
CA ILE A 100 -5.15 -1.55 6.11
C ILE A 100 -3.67 -1.88 5.90
N GLY A 101 -3.26 -2.16 4.65
CA GLY A 101 -1.86 -2.41 4.30
C GLY A 101 -0.95 -1.21 4.53
N ASN A 102 -1.44 0.01 4.30
CA ASN A 102 -0.70 1.23 4.62
C ASN A 102 -0.42 1.38 6.11
N ASP A 103 -1.43 1.10 6.93
CA ASP A 103 -1.32 1.20 8.40
C ASP A 103 -0.41 0.10 8.95
N LEU A 104 -0.47 -1.10 8.39
CA LEU A 104 0.46 -2.18 8.70
C LEU A 104 1.90 -1.81 8.32
N CYS A 105 2.16 -1.26 7.13
CA CYS A 105 3.47 -0.75 6.73
C CYS A 105 4.01 0.26 7.75
N ARG A 106 3.20 1.26 8.11
CA ARG A 106 3.57 2.27 9.11
C ARG A 106 3.85 1.65 10.47
N PHE A 107 3.13 0.61 10.87
CA PHE A 107 3.39 -0.10 12.11
C PHE A 107 4.72 -0.87 12.05
N ILE A 108 4.98 -1.57 10.95
CA ILE A 108 6.24 -2.31 10.71
C ILE A 108 7.44 -1.38 10.65
N GLU A 109 7.33 -0.13 10.20
CA GLU A 109 8.47 0.81 10.10
C GLU A 109 8.87 1.46 11.44
N ARG A 110 8.02 1.42 12.46
CA ARG A 110 8.29 2.09 13.74
C ARG A 110 9.58 1.56 14.39
N PRO A 111 10.48 2.40 14.91
CA PRO A 111 11.71 1.96 15.56
C PRO A 111 11.45 1.41 16.98
N VAL A 112 10.60 0.39 17.09
CA VAL A 112 10.23 -0.29 18.32
C VAL A 112 10.68 -1.74 18.26
N ALA A 113 11.07 -2.28 19.42
CA ALA A 113 11.33 -3.70 19.58
C ALA A 113 10.03 -4.49 19.35
N LEU A 114 10.09 -5.53 18.51
CA LEU A 114 8.94 -6.37 18.20
C LEU A 114 8.68 -7.35 19.35
N ARG A 115 7.96 -6.88 20.36
CA ARG A 115 7.45 -7.72 21.45
C ARG A 115 6.26 -8.56 20.93
N PHE A 116 5.90 -9.60 21.68
CA PHE A 116 4.77 -10.48 21.38
C PHE A 116 3.46 -9.71 21.03
N ARG A 117 3.16 -8.62 21.77
CA ARG A 117 1.99 -7.78 21.48
C ARG A 117 2.05 -7.10 20.11
N CYS A 118 3.23 -6.65 19.67
CA CYS A 118 3.41 -6.04 18.36
C CYS A 118 3.12 -7.05 17.24
N LEU A 119 3.67 -8.27 17.37
CA LEU A 119 3.46 -9.35 16.41
C LEU A 119 1.99 -9.76 16.35
N LYS A 120 1.31 -9.80 17.49
CA LYS A 120 -0.13 -10.07 17.56
C LYS A 120 -0.98 -8.96 16.91
N VAL A 121 -0.58 -7.70 17.04
CA VAL A 121 -1.25 -6.60 16.31
C VAL A 121 -1.05 -6.77 14.80
N MET A 122 0.17 -7.10 14.36
CA MET A 122 0.44 -7.38 12.94
C MET A 122 -0.43 -8.52 12.40
N SER A 123 -0.64 -9.59 13.17
CA SER A 123 -1.51 -10.69 12.74
C SER A 123 -2.95 -10.23 12.57
N PHE A 124 -3.48 -9.37 13.46
CA PHE A 124 -4.81 -8.81 13.30
C PHE A 124 -4.97 -7.95 12.03
N PHE A 125 -3.93 -7.24 11.60
CA PHE A 125 -3.95 -6.54 10.30
C PHE A 125 -4.07 -7.53 9.13
N VAL A 126 -3.30 -8.62 9.16
CA VAL A 126 -3.33 -9.65 8.11
C VAL A 126 -4.69 -10.36 8.09
N ASP A 127 -5.23 -10.73 9.25
CA ASP A 127 -6.55 -11.34 9.40
C ASP A 127 -7.67 -10.43 8.90
N ALA A 128 -7.56 -9.12 9.16
CA ALA A 128 -8.51 -8.13 8.65
C ALA A 128 -8.47 -8.08 7.11
N MET A 129 -7.28 -8.09 6.49
CA MET A 129 -7.17 -8.11 5.02
C MET A 129 -7.73 -9.42 4.43
N LYS A 130 -7.48 -10.58 5.05
CA LYS A 130 -8.07 -11.87 4.65
C LYS A 130 -9.59 -11.83 4.72
N ARG A 131 -10.13 -11.32 5.82
CA ARG A 131 -11.59 -11.16 5.98
C ARG A 131 -12.21 -10.24 4.94
N VAL A 132 -11.55 -9.13 4.60
CA VAL A 132 -11.99 -8.21 3.54
C VAL A 132 -11.99 -8.89 2.18
N CYS A 133 -11.00 -9.74 1.90
CA CYS A 133 -10.91 -10.56 0.70
C CYS A 133 -12.04 -11.61 0.65
N ASP A 134 -12.25 -12.37 1.72
CA ASP A 134 -13.24 -13.44 1.80
C ASP A 134 -14.68 -12.92 1.69
N GLU A 135 -14.97 -11.79 2.35
CA GLU A 135 -16.28 -11.15 2.34
C GLU A 135 -16.52 -10.32 1.05
N LYS A 136 -15.54 -10.29 0.11
CA LYS A 136 -15.55 -9.45 -1.10
C LYS A 136 -16.09 -8.06 -0.82
N MET A 137 -15.55 -7.39 0.19
CA MET A 137 -16.03 -6.07 0.61
C MET A 137 -15.61 -4.99 -0.40
N THR A 138 -16.22 -5.02 -1.59
CA THR A 138 -16.03 -4.08 -2.68
C THR A 138 -16.99 -2.91 -2.50
N GLY A 139 -16.63 -1.92 -1.68
CA GLY A 139 -17.26 -0.59 -1.68
C GLY A 139 -18.74 -0.47 -1.25
N ASP A 140 -19.49 -1.57 -1.12
CA ASP A 140 -20.93 -1.56 -0.84
C ASP A 140 -21.29 -1.22 0.62
N ASP A 141 -20.35 -1.38 1.56
CA ASP A 141 -20.55 -1.05 2.97
C ASP A 141 -19.32 -0.31 3.55
N PRO A 142 -19.18 1.00 3.25
CA PRO A 142 -18.08 1.81 3.78
C PRO A 142 -18.11 1.95 5.30
N ALA A 143 -19.31 1.87 5.93
CA ALA A 143 -19.44 1.97 7.38
C ALA A 143 -18.83 0.76 8.10
N ARG A 144 -19.00 -0.44 7.54
CA ARG A 144 -18.37 -1.66 8.09
C ARG A 144 -16.85 -1.64 7.90
N GLY A 145 -16.36 -1.17 6.75
CA GLY A 145 -14.92 -0.97 6.52
C GLY A 145 -14.29 0.00 7.53
N GLN A 146 -14.98 1.12 7.81
CA GLN A 146 -14.51 2.10 8.78
C GLN A 146 -14.39 1.52 10.20
N LYS A 147 -15.36 0.71 10.65
CA LYS A 147 -15.29 0.05 11.97
C LYS A 147 -14.07 -0.86 12.12
N ILE A 148 -13.66 -1.54 11.04
CA ILE A 148 -12.46 -2.40 11.04
C ILE A 148 -11.21 -1.54 11.23
N ILE A 149 -11.11 -0.44 10.48
CA ILE A 149 -9.99 0.51 10.57
C ILE A 149 -9.90 1.10 11.98
N ASP A 150 -11.03 1.58 12.52
CA ASP A 150 -11.09 2.18 13.86
C ASP A 150 -10.64 1.18 14.94
N ALA A 151 -11.05 -0.08 14.83
CA ALA A 151 -10.65 -1.15 15.75
C ALA A 151 -9.13 -1.44 15.66
N LEU A 152 -8.56 -1.48 14.46
CA LEU A 152 -7.12 -1.66 14.25
C LEU A 152 -6.29 -0.49 14.80
N HIS A 153 -6.77 0.74 14.62
CA HIS A 153 -6.13 1.92 15.18
C HIS A 153 -6.16 1.91 16.71
N ALA A 154 -7.30 1.57 17.31
CA ALA A 154 -7.42 1.46 18.76
C ALA A 154 -6.46 0.39 19.33
N MET A 155 -6.35 -0.77 18.68
CA MET A 155 -5.40 -1.82 19.07
C MET A 155 -3.94 -1.35 18.97
N THR A 156 -3.61 -0.66 17.88
CA THR A 156 -2.27 -0.11 17.65
C THR A 156 -1.90 0.92 18.72
N GLN A 157 -2.81 1.86 19.04
CA GLN A 157 -2.58 2.87 20.09
C GLN A 157 -2.33 2.22 21.44
N LYS A 158 -3.13 1.21 21.80
CA LYS A 158 -3.00 0.50 23.08
C LYS A 158 -1.63 -0.17 23.22
N VAL A 159 -1.13 -0.82 22.18
CA VAL A 159 0.18 -1.49 22.21
C VAL A 159 1.34 -0.50 22.26
N LEU A 160 1.17 0.71 21.73
CA LEU A 160 2.20 1.75 21.74
C LEU A 160 2.28 2.55 23.06
N GLN A 161 1.23 2.49 23.89
CA GLN A 161 1.17 3.20 25.17
C GLN A 161 1.71 2.37 26.36
N GLU A 162 2.13 1.12 26.13
CA GLU A 162 2.65 0.16 27.13
C GLU A 162 4.11 -0.23 26.91
#